data_AF-A0A7C1X2M5-F1
#
_entry.id   AF-A0A7C1X2M5-F1
#
_cell.length_a   1.000
_cell.length_b   1.000
_cell.length_c   1.000
_cell.angle_alpha   90.00
_cell.angle_beta   90.00
_cell.angle_gamma   90.00
#
_symmetry.space_group_name_H-M   'P 1'
#
loop_
_entity.id
_entity.type
_entity.pdbx_description
1 polymer ?
#
loop_
_entity_poly.entity_id
_entity_poly.type
_entity_poly.pdbx_seq_one_letter_code
_entity_poly.pdbx_strand_id
1 'polypeptide(L)'
;LVAAPALKAALSSLRSTGSSGRREEVSMGVIQGGTVIGLLLLFGAVKLSGGEYVGWGVAGIATLAGGLWLWISGLVVAQTTGRTDWSPLSGLALIAIAIMMGILGTGREAIVPAVTIGAAICVATSMCADMMADLKTGYLIGGMPRKQQIAQIATCWIGPGISLATLLILWQAYGFGPEQAKICYERAEAAGPTELVAYREAGGSPTQLASGIPSLEAPQAGALEAAIGIVQAKDVPVPMYAAGAVLGLLVSILVSPGLGVMVGLSMYLPFSYMILFGLGGIISVILTRLKGARWAESKGVPIAAGLIVGDALVGVANAVLQVLHTTL
;
A
#
# COMPACT_ATOMS: atom_id res chain seq x y z
N LEU A 1 30.21 1.09 -20.17
CA LEU A 1 31.40 0.42 -19.57
C LEU A 1 31.63 0.75 -18.09
N VAL A 2 31.10 1.85 -17.54
CA VAL A 2 31.28 2.26 -16.13
C VAL A 2 30.55 1.35 -15.11
N ALA A 3 29.43 0.71 -15.48
CA ALA A 3 28.64 -0.13 -14.56
C ALA A 3 29.08 -1.61 -14.48
N ALA A 4 29.95 -2.07 -15.39
CA ALA A 4 30.34 -3.48 -15.45
C ALA A 4 31.07 -3.98 -14.19
N PRO A 5 31.97 -3.20 -13.53
CA PRO A 5 32.59 -3.61 -12.28
C PRO A 5 31.58 -3.70 -11.12
N ALA A 6 30.64 -2.76 -11.05
CA ALA A 6 29.58 -2.75 -10.03
C ALA A 6 28.60 -3.90 -10.19
N LEU A 7 28.22 -4.23 -11.43
CA LEU A 7 27.36 -5.37 -11.75
C LEU A 7 28.05 -6.71 -11.41
N LYS A 8 29.35 -6.82 -11.70
CA LYS A 8 30.16 -8.00 -11.34
C LYS A 8 30.31 -8.14 -9.83
N ALA A 9 30.47 -7.03 -9.10
CA ALA A 9 30.53 -7.02 -7.64
C ALA A 9 29.18 -7.40 -7.00
N ALA A 10 28.05 -6.91 -7.53
CA ALA A 10 26.71 -7.28 -7.07
C ALA A 10 26.39 -8.76 -7.33
N LEU A 11 26.75 -9.29 -8.51
CA LEU A 11 26.61 -10.71 -8.82
C LEU A 11 27.55 -11.59 -7.99
N SER A 12 28.73 -11.07 -7.63
CA SER A 12 29.67 -11.75 -6.73
C SER A 12 29.17 -11.76 -5.29
N SER A 13 28.51 -10.70 -4.81
CA SER A 13 27.98 -10.67 -3.44
C SER A 13 26.77 -11.59 -3.28
N LEU A 14 25.96 -11.77 -4.33
CA LEU A 14 24.91 -12.80 -4.39
C LEU A 14 25.49 -14.23 -4.31
N ARG A 15 26.74 -14.44 -4.76
CA ARG A 15 27.44 -15.72 -4.70
C ARG A 15 28.21 -15.94 -3.39
N SER A 16 28.60 -14.88 -2.69
CA SER A 16 29.21 -14.99 -1.38
C SER A 16 28.14 -15.13 -0.30
N THR A 17 27.61 -16.34 -0.15
CA THR A 17 26.85 -16.71 1.05
C THR A 17 27.84 -16.81 2.22
N GLY A 18 28.23 -15.67 2.78
CA GLY A 18 29.10 -15.59 3.96
C GLY A 18 28.44 -16.24 5.17
N SER A 19 28.88 -17.44 5.52
CA SER A 19 28.31 -18.32 6.55
C SER A 19 28.88 -18.11 7.96
N SER A 20 29.20 -16.87 8.36
CA SER A 20 29.84 -16.61 9.67
C SER A 20 29.13 -15.58 10.56
N GLY A 21 27.84 -15.30 10.31
CA GLY A 21 27.02 -14.43 11.15
C GLY A 21 25.90 -15.17 11.86
N ARG A 22 25.45 -14.66 13.02
CA ARG A 22 24.18 -15.08 13.64
C ARG A 22 23.07 -14.88 12.61
N ARG A 23 22.27 -15.90 12.33
CA ARG A 23 21.23 -15.83 11.29
C ARG A 23 20.18 -14.78 11.70
N GLU A 24 20.24 -13.60 11.08
CA GLU A 24 19.35 -12.46 11.36
C GLU A 24 18.01 -12.55 10.65
N GLU A 25 17.86 -13.50 9.73
CA GLU A 25 16.67 -13.75 8.92
C GLU A 25 16.00 -15.08 9.32
N VAL A 26 14.70 -15.20 9.07
CA VAL A 26 14.01 -16.50 9.10
C VAL A 26 14.60 -17.48 8.07
N SER A 27 14.43 -18.78 8.29
CA SER A 27 15.00 -19.79 7.38
C SER A 27 14.31 -19.76 6.01
N MET A 28 15.07 -20.01 4.95
CA MET A 28 14.56 -20.08 3.57
C MET A 28 13.37 -21.03 3.41
N GLY A 29 13.33 -22.14 4.15
CA GLY A 29 12.18 -23.07 4.11
C GLY A 29 10.86 -22.44 4.60
N VAL A 30 10.91 -21.53 5.58
CA VAL A 30 9.72 -20.78 6.05
C VAL A 30 9.26 -19.81 4.97
N ILE A 31 10.20 -19.12 4.30
CA ILE A 31 9.89 -18.20 3.21
C ILE A 31 9.27 -18.95 2.05
N GLN A 32 9.87 -20.06 1.61
CA GLN A 32 9.36 -20.90 0.52
C GLN A 32 7.97 -21.46 0.85
N GLY A 33 7.78 -21.97 2.08
CA GLY A 33 6.49 -22.45 2.55
C GLY A 33 5.43 -21.34 2.55
N GLY A 34 5.76 -20.17 3.08
CA GLY A 34 4.88 -19.00 3.07
C GLY A 34 4.50 -18.54 1.66
N THR A 35 5.45 -18.51 0.73
CA THR A 35 5.19 -18.17 -0.68
C THR A 35 4.22 -19.17 -1.33
N VAL A 36 4.42 -20.47 -1.12
CA VAL A 36 3.52 -21.50 -1.68
C VAL A 36 2.12 -21.36 -1.09
N ILE A 37 2.00 -21.19 0.23
CA ILE A 37 0.70 -20.97 0.90
C ILE A 37 0.03 -19.70 0.35
N GLY A 38 0.78 -18.60 0.22
CA GLY A 38 0.27 -17.34 -0.33
C GLY A 38 -0.25 -17.49 -1.76
N LEU A 39 0.47 -18.19 -2.64
CA LEU A 39 0.01 -18.45 -4.01
C LEU A 39 -1.24 -19.35 -4.05
N LEU A 40 -1.33 -20.36 -3.17
CA LEU A 40 -2.53 -21.20 -3.06
C LEU A 40 -3.74 -20.40 -2.55
N LEU A 41 -3.55 -19.52 -1.57
CA LEU A 41 -4.60 -18.63 -1.07
C LEU A 41 -5.04 -17.64 -2.15
N LEU A 42 -4.10 -17.09 -2.92
CA LEU A 42 -4.40 -16.21 -4.05
C LEU A 42 -5.21 -16.95 -5.13
N PHE A 43 -4.81 -18.18 -5.48
CA PHE A 43 -5.56 -19.03 -6.40
C PHE A 43 -6.97 -19.33 -5.92
N GLY A 44 -7.11 -19.67 -4.63
CA GLY A 44 -8.40 -19.84 -3.98
C GLY A 44 -9.25 -18.58 -4.07
N ALA A 45 -8.68 -17.41 -3.78
CA ALA A 45 -9.38 -16.13 -3.88
C ALA A 45 -9.85 -15.82 -5.31
N VAL A 46 -9.02 -16.08 -6.32
CA VAL A 46 -9.38 -15.94 -7.74
C VAL A 46 -10.58 -16.82 -8.08
N LYS A 47 -10.53 -18.10 -7.68
CA LYS A 47 -11.57 -19.05 -8.03
C LYS A 47 -12.88 -18.80 -7.27
N LEU A 48 -12.80 -18.42 -6.00
CA LEU A 48 -13.97 -18.10 -5.16
C LEU A 48 -14.67 -16.82 -5.64
N SER A 49 -13.90 -15.78 -5.96
CA SER A 49 -14.47 -14.51 -6.46
C SER A 49 -15.00 -14.60 -7.89
N GLY A 50 -14.40 -15.46 -8.72
CA GLY A 50 -14.73 -15.61 -10.13
C GLY A 50 -15.78 -16.67 -10.46
N GLY A 51 -16.23 -17.47 -9.50
CA GLY A 51 -17.30 -18.47 -9.69
C GLY A 51 -17.07 -19.39 -10.90
N GLU A 52 -18.13 -19.65 -11.66
CA GLU A 52 -18.06 -20.45 -12.90
C GLU A 52 -17.43 -19.68 -14.08
N TYR A 53 -17.49 -18.35 -14.05
CA TYR A 53 -16.91 -17.49 -15.08
C TYR A 53 -15.39 -17.70 -15.23
N VAL A 54 -14.68 -17.84 -14.10
CA VAL A 54 -13.24 -18.07 -14.12
C VAL A 54 -12.94 -19.57 -14.14
N GLY A 55 -12.62 -20.07 -15.33
CA GLY A 55 -12.12 -21.44 -15.51
C GLY A 55 -10.80 -21.69 -14.77
N TRP A 56 -10.54 -22.94 -14.38
CA TRP A 56 -9.35 -23.33 -13.60
C TRP A 56 -8.02 -22.93 -14.26
N GLY A 57 -7.93 -23.00 -15.60
CA GLY A 57 -6.74 -22.57 -16.33
C GLY A 57 -6.50 -21.06 -16.23
N VAL A 58 -7.56 -20.26 -16.39
CA VAL A 58 -7.48 -18.78 -16.26
C VAL A 58 -7.14 -18.40 -14.82
N ALA A 59 -7.70 -19.09 -13.82
CA ALA A 59 -7.35 -18.88 -12.42
C ALA A 59 -5.85 -19.12 -12.16
N GLY A 60 -5.26 -20.15 -12.77
CA GLY A 60 -3.83 -20.43 -12.69
C GLY A 60 -2.99 -19.29 -13.29
N ILE A 61 -3.35 -18.82 -14.49
CA ILE A 61 -2.66 -17.70 -15.15
C ILE A 61 -2.75 -16.42 -14.32
N ALA A 62 -3.95 -16.08 -13.83
CA ALA A 62 -4.18 -14.91 -12.99
C ALA A 62 -3.36 -14.97 -11.69
N THR A 63 -3.27 -16.16 -11.07
CA THR A 63 -2.46 -16.36 -9.86
C THR A 63 -0.97 -16.17 -10.13
N LEU A 64 -0.45 -16.70 -11.24
CA LEU A 64 0.95 -16.56 -11.60
C LEU A 64 1.29 -15.09 -11.93
N ALA A 65 0.44 -14.43 -12.70
CA ALA A 65 0.61 -13.01 -13.03
C ALA A 65 0.50 -12.13 -11.78
N GLY A 66 -0.49 -12.39 -10.92
CA GLY A 66 -0.69 -11.69 -9.65
C GLY A 66 0.46 -11.92 -8.67
N GLY A 67 0.96 -13.15 -8.57
CA GLY A 67 2.13 -13.50 -7.75
C GLY A 67 3.41 -12.86 -8.24
N LEU A 68 3.63 -12.81 -9.56
CA LEU A 68 4.75 -12.09 -10.16
C LEU A 68 4.65 -10.58 -9.89
N TRP A 69 3.46 -10.01 -10.08
CA TRP A 69 3.23 -8.59 -9.79
C TRP A 69 3.44 -8.28 -8.31
N LEU A 70 2.93 -9.12 -7.40
CA LEU A 70 3.14 -9.00 -5.96
C LEU A 70 4.63 -9.01 -5.59
N TRP A 71 5.43 -9.86 -6.23
CA TRP A 71 6.88 -9.89 -5.99
C TRP A 71 7.55 -8.59 -6.45
N ILE A 72 7.22 -8.09 -7.64
CA ILE A 72 7.75 -6.84 -8.18
C ILE A 72 7.29 -5.65 -7.32
N SER A 73 6.00 -5.56 -7.00
CA SER A 73 5.42 -4.49 -6.18
C SER A 73 6.01 -4.48 -4.78
N GLY A 74 6.20 -5.65 -4.16
CA GLY A 74 6.83 -5.80 -2.86
C GLY A 74 8.26 -5.26 -2.83
N LEU A 75 9.06 -5.52 -3.88
CA LEU A 75 10.40 -4.96 -4.02
C LEU A 75 10.37 -3.43 -4.14
N VAL A 76 9.48 -2.89 -4.97
CA VAL A 76 9.32 -1.43 -5.15
C VAL A 76 8.95 -0.79 -3.82
N VAL A 77 7.95 -1.34 -3.12
CA VAL A 77 7.47 -0.81 -1.85
C VAL A 77 8.52 -0.90 -0.75
N ALA A 78 9.22 -2.03 -0.61
CA ALA A 78 10.32 -2.15 0.35
C ALA A 78 11.41 -1.10 0.09
N GLN A 79 11.73 -0.82 -1.18
CA GLN A 79 12.74 0.17 -1.55
C GLN A 79 12.32 1.60 -1.29
N THR A 80 11.07 1.96 -1.61
CA THR A 80 10.55 3.32 -1.37
C THR A 80 10.36 3.53 0.12
N THR A 81 9.69 2.63 0.84
CA THR A 81 9.47 2.76 2.27
C THR A 81 10.80 2.77 3.04
N GLY A 82 11.77 1.94 2.63
CA GLY A 82 13.10 1.92 3.25
C GLY A 82 13.87 3.23 3.09
N ARG A 83 13.70 3.96 1.98
CA ARG A 83 14.48 5.17 1.65
C ARG A 83 13.78 6.50 1.95
N THR A 84 12.47 6.56 1.76
CA THR A 84 11.68 7.80 1.84
C THR A 84 10.59 7.75 2.89
N ASP A 85 10.34 6.57 3.48
CA ASP A 85 9.18 6.33 4.36
C ASP A 85 7.82 6.48 3.65
N TRP A 86 7.81 6.49 2.32
CA TRP A 86 6.61 6.54 1.50
C TRP A 86 6.40 5.24 0.74
N SER A 87 5.14 4.80 0.63
CA SER A 87 4.74 3.62 -0.14
C SER A 87 3.74 3.99 -1.24
N PRO A 88 4.02 3.69 -2.52
CA PRO A 88 3.10 3.98 -3.63
C PRO A 88 2.02 2.90 -3.79
N LEU A 89 1.37 2.50 -2.70
CA LEU A 89 0.45 1.35 -2.67
C LEU A 89 -0.75 1.52 -3.62
N SER A 90 -1.38 2.69 -3.62
CA SER A 90 -2.55 2.98 -4.46
C SER A 90 -2.25 2.79 -5.95
N GLY A 91 -1.16 3.36 -6.46
CA GLY A 91 -0.77 3.21 -7.88
C GLY A 91 -0.46 1.76 -8.27
N LEU A 92 0.21 1.02 -7.39
CA LEU A 92 0.53 -0.39 -7.62
C LEU A 92 -0.72 -1.29 -7.60
N ALA A 93 -1.72 -0.95 -6.79
CA ALA A 93 -3.01 -1.63 -6.76
C ALA A 93 -3.79 -1.44 -8.07
N LEU A 94 -3.82 -0.21 -8.62
CA LEU A 94 -4.49 0.06 -9.89
C LEU A 94 -3.86 -0.73 -11.05
N ILE A 95 -2.52 -0.82 -11.11
CA ILE A 95 -1.84 -1.65 -12.11
C ILE A 95 -2.16 -3.14 -11.90
N ALA A 96 -2.22 -3.62 -10.65
CA ALA A 96 -2.60 -5.00 -10.36
C ALA A 96 -3.98 -5.32 -10.96
N ILE A 97 -4.95 -4.41 -10.80
CA ILE A 97 -6.31 -4.56 -11.32
C ILE A 97 -6.31 -4.52 -12.85
N ALA A 98 -5.55 -3.62 -13.46
CA ALA A 98 -5.42 -3.56 -14.91
C ALA A 98 -4.83 -4.87 -15.49
N ILE A 99 -3.81 -5.45 -14.84
CA ILE A 99 -3.26 -6.76 -15.22
C ILE A 99 -4.34 -7.84 -15.08
N MET A 100 -5.08 -7.86 -13.96
CA MET A 100 -6.10 -8.87 -13.71
C MET A 100 -7.27 -8.76 -14.70
N MET A 101 -7.76 -7.56 -15.00
CA MET A 101 -8.79 -7.34 -16.01
C MET A 101 -8.30 -7.65 -17.43
N GLY A 102 -7.01 -7.45 -17.71
CA GLY A 102 -6.40 -7.89 -18.97
C GLY A 102 -6.44 -9.41 -19.16
N ILE A 103 -6.37 -10.18 -18.07
CA ILE A 103 -6.38 -11.65 -18.08
C ILE A 103 -7.81 -12.21 -18.01
N LEU A 104 -8.62 -11.66 -17.09
CA LEU A 104 -9.97 -12.14 -16.79
C LEU A 104 -11.00 -11.62 -17.79
N GLY A 105 -10.72 -10.50 -18.45
CA GLY A 105 -11.62 -9.81 -19.37
C GLY A 105 -12.11 -8.47 -18.81
N THR A 106 -12.79 -7.70 -19.66
CA THR A 106 -13.30 -6.36 -19.33
C THR A 106 -14.80 -6.33 -19.02
N GLY A 107 -15.47 -7.47 -19.09
CA GLY A 107 -16.89 -7.59 -18.77
C GLY A 107 -17.18 -7.37 -17.28
N ARG A 108 -18.45 -7.10 -16.94
CA ARG A 108 -18.88 -6.89 -15.54
C ARG A 108 -18.58 -8.11 -14.65
N GLU A 109 -18.69 -9.31 -15.22
CA GLU A 109 -18.36 -10.60 -14.59
C GLU A 109 -16.90 -10.67 -14.11
N ALA A 110 -15.98 -9.97 -14.78
CA ALA A 110 -14.55 -9.97 -14.47
C ALA A 110 -14.14 -8.93 -13.41
N ILE A 111 -14.99 -7.93 -13.15
CA ILE A 111 -14.66 -6.82 -12.24
C ILE A 111 -14.46 -7.33 -10.81
N VAL A 112 -15.40 -8.11 -10.29
CA VAL A 112 -15.36 -8.63 -8.92
C VAL A 112 -14.09 -9.46 -8.66
N PRO A 113 -13.75 -10.47 -9.48
CA PRO A 113 -12.51 -11.22 -9.28
C PRO A 113 -11.26 -10.34 -9.47
N ALA A 114 -11.22 -9.45 -10.47
CA ALA A 114 -10.07 -8.58 -10.69
C ALA A 114 -9.80 -7.63 -9.52
N VAL A 115 -10.85 -6.99 -8.99
CA VAL A 115 -10.77 -6.10 -7.83
C VAL A 115 -10.36 -6.86 -6.58
N THR A 116 -10.90 -8.05 -6.37
CA THR A 116 -10.58 -8.89 -5.20
C THR A 116 -9.10 -9.27 -5.20
N ILE A 117 -8.57 -9.69 -6.35
CA ILE A 117 -7.15 -10.02 -6.50
C ILE A 117 -6.27 -8.77 -6.35
N GLY A 118 -6.67 -7.65 -6.96
CA GLY A 118 -5.98 -6.38 -6.82
C GLY A 118 -5.88 -5.92 -5.36
N ALA A 119 -6.97 -6.03 -4.61
CA ALA A 119 -7.01 -5.74 -3.18
C ALA A 119 -6.11 -6.70 -2.39
N ALA A 120 -6.15 -8.01 -2.68
CA ALA A 120 -5.28 -8.99 -2.04
C ALA A 120 -3.79 -8.69 -2.27
N ILE A 121 -3.41 -8.33 -3.52
CA ILE A 121 -2.04 -7.94 -3.85
C ILE A 121 -1.66 -6.64 -3.13
N CYS A 122 -2.56 -5.65 -3.06
CA CYS A 122 -2.33 -4.39 -2.35
C CYS A 122 -2.05 -4.63 -0.86
N VAL A 123 -2.90 -5.40 -0.18
CA VAL A 123 -2.73 -5.75 1.25
C VAL A 123 -1.45 -6.57 1.47
N ALA A 124 -1.14 -7.51 0.59
CA ALA A 124 0.11 -8.26 0.69
C ALA A 124 1.35 -7.37 0.46
N THR A 125 1.27 -6.40 -0.47
CA THR A 125 2.36 -5.44 -0.73
C THR A 125 2.53 -4.46 0.44
N SER A 126 1.45 -4.06 1.12
CA SER A 126 1.56 -3.17 2.29
C SER A 126 2.31 -3.81 3.44
N MET A 127 2.29 -5.14 3.56
CA MET A 127 3.11 -5.87 4.54
C MET A 127 4.62 -5.70 4.28
N CYS A 128 5.03 -5.46 3.04
CA CYS A 128 6.43 -5.13 2.74
C CYS A 128 6.82 -3.74 3.26
N ALA A 129 5.90 -2.76 3.20
CA ALA A 129 6.12 -1.44 3.80
C ALA A 129 6.20 -1.54 5.33
N ASP A 130 5.27 -2.27 5.93
CA ASP A 130 5.15 -2.47 7.37
C ASP A 130 6.41 -3.14 7.95
N MET A 131 6.82 -4.28 7.37
CA MET A 131 8.08 -4.95 7.73
C MET A 131 9.29 -4.02 7.58
N MET A 132 9.31 -3.18 6.55
CA MET A 132 10.43 -2.26 6.36
C MET A 132 10.44 -1.13 7.39
N ALA A 133 9.28 -0.65 7.84
CA ALA A 133 9.18 0.29 8.95
C ALA A 133 9.63 -0.36 10.27
N ASP A 134 9.22 -1.60 10.53
CA ASP A 134 9.63 -2.38 11.71
C ASP A 134 11.13 -2.63 11.76
N LEU A 135 11.75 -2.98 10.63
CA LEU A 135 13.20 -3.20 10.55
C LEU A 135 13.98 -1.90 10.79
N LYS A 136 13.50 -0.75 10.27
CA LYS A 136 14.13 0.56 10.50
C LYS A 136 14.05 0.96 11.98
N THR A 137 12.86 0.93 12.55
CA THR A 137 12.65 1.28 13.97
C THR A 137 13.37 0.30 14.88
N GLY A 138 13.32 -0.99 14.55
CA GLY A 138 14.07 -2.07 15.18
C GLY A 138 15.57 -1.80 15.22
N TYR A 139 16.16 -1.46 14.08
CA TYR A 139 17.59 -1.14 13.99
C TYR A 139 17.97 0.02 14.93
N LEU A 140 17.13 1.07 15.00
CA LEU A 140 17.38 2.24 15.86
C LEU A 140 17.38 1.90 17.36
N ILE A 141 16.58 0.92 17.78
CA ILE A 141 16.47 0.50 19.20
C ILE A 141 17.23 -0.79 19.53
N GLY A 142 18.02 -1.33 18.58
CA GLY A 142 18.79 -2.57 18.78
C GLY A 142 17.96 -3.85 18.78
N GLY A 143 16.80 -3.85 18.12
CA GLY A 143 15.95 -5.02 17.90
C GLY A 143 16.60 -6.07 17.00
N MET A 144 16.20 -7.34 17.17
CA MET A 144 16.65 -8.45 16.32
C MET A 144 15.69 -8.67 15.13
N PRO A 145 16.13 -8.53 13.87
CA PRO A 145 15.27 -8.64 12.68
C PRO A 145 14.46 -9.94 12.63
N ARG A 146 15.09 -11.09 12.90
CA ARG A 146 14.42 -12.40 12.95
C ARG A 146 13.21 -12.43 13.89
N LYS A 147 13.29 -11.76 15.05
CA LYS A 147 12.17 -11.74 16.01
C LYS A 147 11.01 -10.90 15.49
N GLN A 148 11.31 -9.79 14.81
CA GLN A 148 10.31 -8.95 14.16
C GLN A 148 9.58 -9.71 13.06
N GLN A 149 10.34 -10.41 12.20
CA GLN A 149 9.77 -11.26 11.14
C GLN A 149 8.83 -12.34 11.68
N ILE A 150 9.25 -13.07 12.72
CA ILE A 150 8.42 -14.11 13.34
C ILE A 150 7.17 -13.50 13.96
N ALA A 151 7.30 -12.39 14.68
CA ALA A 151 6.17 -11.70 15.30
C ALA A 151 5.15 -11.28 14.22
N GLN A 152 5.60 -10.65 13.16
CA GLN A 152 4.73 -10.17 12.08
C GLN A 152 4.06 -11.31 11.33
N ILE A 153 4.77 -12.42 11.04
CA ILE A 153 4.14 -13.62 10.46
C ILE A 153 3.04 -14.18 11.38
N ALA A 154 3.25 -14.15 12.71
CA ALA A 154 2.29 -14.69 13.67
C ALA A 154 1.06 -13.78 13.87
N THR A 155 1.20 -12.47 13.69
CA THR A 155 0.16 -11.47 14.05
C THR A 155 -0.41 -10.70 12.87
N CYS A 156 0.14 -10.81 11.66
CA CYS A 156 -0.29 -10.01 10.50
C CYS A 156 -1.77 -10.17 10.12
N TRP A 157 -2.38 -11.30 10.46
CA TRP A 157 -3.80 -11.57 10.20
C TRP A 157 -4.76 -10.80 11.13
N ILE A 158 -4.28 -10.35 12.29
CA ILE A 158 -5.09 -9.61 13.26
C ILE A 158 -5.54 -8.27 12.67
N GLY A 159 -4.62 -7.55 12.01
CA GLY A 159 -4.89 -6.25 11.39
C GLY A 159 -6.06 -6.30 10.40
N PRO A 160 -6.00 -7.12 9.33
CA PRO A 160 -7.11 -7.30 8.40
C PRO A 160 -8.42 -7.72 9.09
N GLY A 161 -8.37 -8.56 10.12
CA GLY A 161 -9.56 -8.95 10.88
C GLY A 161 -10.22 -7.76 11.58
N ILE A 162 -9.45 -6.94 12.29
CA ILE A 162 -9.94 -5.74 12.97
C ILE A 162 -10.41 -4.70 11.94
N SER A 163 -9.62 -4.43 10.90
CA SER A 163 -9.98 -3.46 9.87
C SER A 163 -11.28 -3.82 9.15
N LEU A 164 -11.46 -5.11 8.81
CA LEU A 164 -12.70 -5.58 8.18
C LEU A 164 -13.89 -5.50 9.14
N ALA A 165 -13.71 -5.86 10.42
CA ALA A 165 -14.75 -5.73 11.43
C ALA A 165 -15.20 -4.26 11.58
N THR A 166 -14.25 -3.34 11.73
CA THR A 166 -14.52 -1.90 11.81
C THR A 166 -15.22 -1.39 10.55
N LEU A 167 -14.75 -1.79 9.37
CA LEU A 167 -15.37 -1.41 8.10
C LEU A 167 -16.82 -1.91 8.00
N LEU A 168 -17.11 -3.15 8.41
CA LEU A 168 -18.46 -3.70 8.39
C LEU A 168 -19.39 -2.99 9.37
N ILE A 169 -18.90 -2.64 10.57
CA ILE A 169 -19.65 -1.86 11.56
C ILE A 169 -20.00 -0.49 10.99
N LEU A 170 -19.02 0.23 10.45
CA LEU A 170 -19.24 1.55 9.84
C LEU A 170 -20.16 1.47 8.62
N TRP A 171 -20.01 0.43 7.79
CA TRP A 171 -20.86 0.22 6.61
C TRP A 171 -22.32 -0.01 7.03
N GLN A 172 -22.57 -0.81 8.06
CA GLN A 172 -23.92 -1.06 8.58
C GLN A 172 -24.53 0.17 9.27
N ALA A 173 -23.71 0.96 9.97
CA ALA A 173 -24.18 2.16 10.67
C ALA A 173 -24.46 3.32 9.72
N TYR A 174 -23.56 3.59 8.76
CA TYR A 174 -23.55 4.86 8.03
C TYR A 174 -23.43 4.73 6.51
N GLY A 175 -23.15 3.54 5.97
CA GLY A 175 -22.80 3.38 4.55
C GLY A 175 -21.48 4.08 4.19
N PHE A 176 -21.10 4.07 2.91
CA PHE A 176 -19.89 4.73 2.41
C PHE A 176 -20.07 5.27 0.99
N GLY A 177 -19.24 6.25 0.66
CA GLY A 177 -19.05 6.71 -0.72
C GLY A 177 -20.12 7.70 -1.21
N PRO A 178 -20.15 7.98 -2.52
CA PRO A 178 -21.02 9.01 -3.08
C PRO A 178 -22.52 8.68 -2.93
N GLU A 179 -22.88 7.40 -2.80
CA GLU A 179 -24.26 6.95 -2.58
C GLU A 179 -24.62 6.82 -1.08
N GLN A 180 -23.78 7.28 -0.16
CA GLN A 180 -24.02 7.13 1.28
C GLN A 180 -25.40 7.67 1.72
N ALA A 181 -25.79 8.85 1.23
CA ALA A 181 -27.08 9.46 1.56
C ALA A 181 -28.27 8.58 1.13
N LYS A 182 -28.18 8.03 -0.09
CA LYS A 182 -29.18 7.12 -0.65
C LYS A 182 -29.27 5.82 0.16
N ILE A 183 -28.13 5.22 0.51
CA ILE A 183 -28.07 4.00 1.32
C ILE A 183 -28.73 4.21 2.68
N CYS A 184 -28.41 5.31 3.37
CA CYS A 184 -29.01 5.63 4.67
C CYS A 184 -30.52 5.88 4.56
N TYR A 185 -30.95 6.58 3.50
CA TYR A 185 -32.36 6.84 3.24
C TYR A 185 -33.15 5.53 2.96
N GLU A 186 -32.62 4.65 2.10
CA GLU A 186 -33.23 3.35 1.80
C GLU A 186 -33.33 2.45 3.06
N ARG A 187 -32.33 2.53 3.96
CA ARG A 187 -32.37 1.83 5.24
C ARG A 187 -33.42 2.40 6.19
N ALA A 188 -33.57 3.72 6.25
CA ALA A 188 -34.63 4.35 7.03
C ALA A 188 -36.02 3.98 6.50
N GLU A 189 -36.18 3.91 5.18
CA GLU A 189 -37.41 3.44 4.53
C GLU A 189 -37.72 1.98 4.88
N ALA A 190 -36.70 1.10 4.86
CA ALA A 190 -36.85 -0.30 5.22
C ALA A 190 -37.13 -0.52 6.73
N ALA A 191 -36.64 0.37 7.61
CA ALA A 191 -36.88 0.31 9.06
C ALA A 191 -38.31 0.72 9.44
N GLY A 192 -38.99 1.46 8.57
CA GLY A 192 -40.42 1.74 8.66
C GLY A 192 -40.78 3.23 8.65
N PRO A 193 -42.08 3.56 8.68
CA PRO A 193 -42.57 4.92 8.47
C PRO A 193 -42.07 5.92 9.53
N THR A 194 -41.93 5.48 10.78
CA THR A 194 -41.50 6.33 11.91
C THR A 194 -40.05 6.78 11.78
N GLU A 195 -39.15 5.86 11.42
CA GLU A 195 -37.73 6.14 11.21
C GLU A 195 -37.51 7.02 9.98
N LEU A 196 -38.27 6.79 8.90
CA LEU A 196 -38.21 7.63 7.70
C LEU A 196 -38.64 9.08 7.98
N VAL A 197 -39.67 9.29 8.81
CA VAL A 197 -40.09 10.64 9.23
C VAL A 197 -38.99 11.31 10.05
N ALA A 198 -38.44 10.62 11.06
CA ALA A 198 -37.35 11.14 11.87
C ALA A 198 -36.10 11.47 11.03
N TYR A 199 -35.76 10.62 10.06
CA TYR A 199 -34.64 10.84 9.15
C TYR A 199 -34.84 12.08 8.26
N ARG A 200 -36.07 12.30 7.75
CA ARG A 200 -36.43 13.50 6.97
C ARG A 200 -36.47 14.76 7.83
N GLU A 201 -36.97 14.67 9.06
CA GLU A 201 -36.97 15.77 10.03
C GLU A 201 -35.55 16.19 10.41
N ALA A 202 -34.62 15.24 10.48
CA ALA A 202 -33.19 15.50 10.64
C ALA A 202 -32.51 16.09 9.37
N GLY A 203 -33.28 16.39 8.31
CA GLY A 203 -32.78 16.97 7.05
C GLY A 203 -32.28 15.95 6.03
N GLY A 204 -32.47 14.65 6.29
CA GLY A 204 -32.04 13.57 5.40
C GLY A 204 -32.93 13.39 4.17
N SER A 205 -32.31 13.17 3.03
CA SER A 205 -32.97 12.87 1.76
C SER A 205 -32.15 11.84 0.97
N PRO A 206 -32.64 11.33 -0.17
CA PRO A 206 -31.85 10.42 -1.01
C PRO A 206 -30.52 11.02 -1.50
N THR A 207 -30.39 12.35 -1.48
CA THR A 207 -29.21 13.09 -1.97
C THR A 207 -28.45 13.82 -0.87
N GLN A 208 -28.98 13.89 0.35
CA GLN A 208 -28.38 14.63 1.45
C GLN A 208 -28.44 13.81 2.74
N LEU A 209 -27.31 13.74 3.44
CA LEU A 209 -27.22 13.05 4.72
C LEU A 209 -28.02 13.79 5.80
N ALA A 210 -28.69 13.04 6.67
CA ALA A 210 -29.32 13.58 7.86
C ALA A 210 -28.27 14.18 8.82
N SER A 211 -28.67 15.18 9.58
CA SER A 211 -27.83 15.78 10.63
C SER A 211 -27.40 14.74 11.66
N GLY A 212 -26.12 14.77 12.06
CA GLY A 212 -25.52 13.81 12.98
C GLY A 212 -24.89 12.57 12.32
N ILE A 213 -25.05 12.37 11.00
CA ILE A 213 -24.38 11.29 10.27
C ILE A 213 -23.05 11.82 9.69
N PRO A 214 -21.90 11.21 10.01
CA PRO A 214 -20.62 11.60 9.42
C PRO A 214 -20.56 11.24 7.93
N SER A 215 -20.03 12.16 7.12
CA SER A 215 -19.71 11.88 5.71
C SER A 215 -18.52 10.93 5.64
N LEU A 216 -18.73 9.71 5.12
CA LEU A 216 -17.72 8.68 4.97
C LEU A 216 -17.38 8.52 3.48
N GLU A 217 -16.58 9.45 2.97
CA GLU A 217 -16.12 9.41 1.58
C GLU A 217 -15.23 8.18 1.33
N ALA A 218 -15.35 7.60 0.14
CA ALA A 218 -14.56 6.45 -0.30
C ALA A 218 -13.70 6.82 -1.53
N PRO A 219 -12.72 7.74 -1.39
CA PRO A 219 -11.94 8.24 -2.53
C PRO A 219 -11.16 7.13 -3.25
N GLN A 220 -10.71 6.10 -2.53
CA GLN A 220 -10.05 4.94 -3.13
C GLN A 220 -11.01 4.10 -3.98
N ALA A 221 -12.29 4.00 -3.60
CA ALA A 221 -13.29 3.32 -4.41
C ALA A 221 -13.56 4.09 -5.70
N GLY A 222 -13.61 5.42 -5.64
CA GLY A 222 -13.73 6.27 -6.84
C GLY A 222 -12.52 6.17 -7.76
N ALA A 223 -11.29 6.17 -7.21
CA ALA A 223 -10.08 5.96 -8.00
C ALA A 223 -10.05 4.58 -8.67
N LEU A 224 -10.53 3.56 -7.95
CA LEU A 224 -10.67 2.21 -8.47
C LEU A 224 -11.69 2.13 -9.61
N GLU A 225 -12.87 2.73 -9.44
CA GLU A 225 -13.89 2.82 -10.47
C GLU A 225 -13.36 3.49 -11.75
N ALA A 226 -12.65 4.61 -11.60
CA ALA A 226 -12.03 5.30 -12.72
C ALA A 226 -11.02 4.40 -13.47
N ALA A 227 -10.19 3.65 -12.74
CA ALA A 227 -9.23 2.73 -13.34
C ALA A 227 -9.91 1.57 -14.07
N ILE A 228 -10.98 1.01 -13.51
CA ILE A 228 -11.81 -0.01 -14.17
C ILE A 228 -12.38 0.57 -15.47
N GLY A 229 -12.92 1.79 -15.42
CA GLY A 229 -13.45 2.49 -16.59
C GLY A 229 -12.44 2.64 -17.73
N ILE A 230 -11.20 3.03 -17.41
CA ILE A 230 -10.09 3.12 -18.38
C ILE A 230 -9.83 1.76 -19.05
N VAL A 231 -9.77 0.69 -18.27
CA VAL A 231 -9.52 -0.66 -18.78
C VAL A 231 -10.68 -1.16 -19.63
N GLN A 232 -11.93 -0.89 -19.24
CA GLN A 232 -13.12 -1.24 -20.00
C GLN A 232 -13.21 -0.49 -21.34
N ALA A 233 -12.81 0.78 -21.35
CA ALA A 233 -12.71 1.58 -22.57
C ALA A 233 -11.57 1.13 -23.50
N LYS A 234 -10.72 0.18 -23.06
CA LYS A 234 -9.48 -0.23 -23.74
C LYS A 234 -8.52 0.94 -23.98
N ASP A 235 -8.62 2.00 -23.18
CA ASP A 235 -7.81 3.21 -23.28
C ASP A 235 -6.68 3.21 -22.25
N VAL A 236 -6.16 2.02 -21.93
CA VAL A 236 -5.02 1.91 -21.02
C VAL A 236 -3.81 2.54 -21.73
N PRO A 237 -3.12 3.53 -21.13
CA PRO A 237 -1.98 4.20 -21.75
C PRO A 237 -0.72 3.32 -21.69
N VAL A 238 -0.77 2.14 -22.32
CA VAL A 238 0.33 1.16 -22.40
C VAL A 238 1.66 1.79 -22.84
N PRO A 239 1.70 2.71 -23.83
CA PRO A 239 2.95 3.37 -24.20
C PRO A 239 3.58 4.17 -23.05
N MET A 240 2.78 4.80 -22.20
CA MET A 240 3.29 5.57 -21.05
C MET A 240 3.84 4.64 -19.97
N TYR A 241 3.15 3.53 -19.67
CA TYR A 241 3.66 2.53 -18.73
C TYR A 241 4.95 1.88 -19.23
N ALA A 242 5.02 1.54 -20.52
CA ALA A 242 6.22 0.98 -21.13
C ALA A 242 7.39 1.98 -21.13
N ALA A 243 7.14 3.24 -21.49
CA ALA A 243 8.14 4.29 -21.46
C ALA A 243 8.68 4.52 -20.04
N GLY A 244 7.79 4.57 -19.04
CA GLY A 244 8.16 4.67 -17.63
C GLY A 244 8.99 3.48 -17.15
N ALA A 245 8.61 2.25 -17.53
CA ALA A 245 9.34 1.04 -17.19
C ALA A 245 10.74 1.02 -17.82
N VAL A 246 10.85 1.38 -19.09
CA VAL A 246 12.14 1.48 -19.80
C VAL A 246 13.01 2.56 -19.17
N LEU A 247 12.47 3.75 -18.92
CA LEU A 247 13.22 4.84 -18.29
C LEU A 247 13.69 4.45 -16.88
N GLY A 248 12.80 3.87 -16.07
CA GLY A 248 13.14 3.41 -14.72
C GLY A 248 14.21 2.32 -14.72
N LEU A 249 14.16 1.39 -15.69
CA LEU A 249 15.17 0.36 -15.88
C LEU A 249 16.52 0.98 -16.29
N LEU A 250 16.51 1.89 -17.27
CA LEU A 250 17.71 2.58 -17.73
C LEU A 250 18.38 3.36 -16.60
N VAL A 251 17.63 4.16 -15.85
CA VAL A 251 18.17 4.91 -14.70
C VAL A 251 18.74 3.96 -13.64
N SER A 252 18.06 2.84 -13.37
CA SER A 252 18.50 1.85 -12.38
C SER A 252 19.79 1.13 -12.79
N ILE A 253 19.97 0.85 -14.09
CA ILE A 253 21.18 0.20 -14.62
C ILE A 253 22.34 1.20 -14.75
N LEU A 254 22.06 2.41 -15.24
CA LEU A 254 23.08 3.38 -15.62
C LEU A 254 23.63 4.17 -14.43
N VAL A 255 22.80 4.45 -13.41
CA VAL A 255 23.19 5.33 -12.30
C VAL A 255 23.40 4.56 -11.02
N SER A 256 22.34 3.94 -10.49
CA SER A 256 22.40 3.17 -9.25
C SER A 256 21.17 2.28 -9.09
N PRO A 257 21.32 1.03 -8.58
CA PRO A 257 20.21 0.16 -8.27
C PRO A 257 19.17 0.84 -7.36
N GLY A 258 17.92 0.89 -7.82
CA GLY A 258 16.79 1.50 -7.09
C GLY A 258 16.58 3.00 -7.35
N LEU A 259 17.48 3.68 -8.08
CA LEU A 259 17.28 5.11 -8.38
C LEU A 259 16.08 5.35 -9.32
N GLY A 260 15.82 4.45 -10.27
CA GLY A 260 14.66 4.56 -11.15
C GLY A 260 13.33 4.54 -10.38
N VAL A 261 13.25 3.72 -9.34
CA VAL A 261 12.10 3.66 -8.42
C VAL A 261 11.93 4.99 -7.67
N MET A 262 13.03 5.58 -7.19
CA MET A 262 13.01 6.86 -6.47
C MET A 262 12.60 8.03 -7.38
N VAL A 263 13.09 8.06 -8.62
CA VAL A 263 12.68 9.06 -9.62
C VAL A 263 11.20 8.91 -9.93
N GLY A 264 10.71 7.69 -10.15
CA GLY A 264 9.28 7.43 -10.36
C GLY A 264 8.42 7.89 -9.17
N LEU A 265 8.84 7.59 -7.94
CA LEU A 265 8.15 8.05 -6.73
C LEU A 265 8.13 9.58 -6.64
N SER A 266 9.22 10.27 -6.99
CA SER A 266 9.24 11.73 -6.97
C SER A 266 8.20 12.32 -7.90
N MET A 267 7.97 11.73 -9.08
CA MET A 267 6.92 12.17 -10.00
C MET A 267 5.49 11.90 -9.52
N TYR A 268 5.33 10.97 -8.57
CA TYR A 268 4.03 10.64 -7.97
C TYR A 268 3.67 11.59 -6.82
N LEU A 269 4.66 12.12 -6.09
CA LEU A 269 4.42 12.96 -4.92
C LEU A 269 4.14 14.42 -5.31
N PRO A 270 3.26 15.12 -4.57
CA PRO A 270 3.10 16.56 -4.74
C PRO A 270 4.42 17.33 -4.64
N PHE A 271 4.55 18.37 -5.45
CA PHE A 271 5.80 19.14 -5.58
C PHE A 271 6.26 19.78 -4.26
N SER A 272 5.32 20.13 -3.36
CA SER A 272 5.63 20.59 -2.02
C SER A 272 6.46 19.57 -1.22
N TYR A 273 6.05 18.30 -1.21
CA TYR A 273 6.79 17.23 -0.52
C TYR A 273 8.15 17.00 -1.15
N MET A 274 8.26 17.04 -2.48
CA MET A 274 9.54 16.91 -3.16
C MET A 274 10.54 17.99 -2.74
N ILE A 275 10.12 19.25 -2.65
CA ILE A 275 10.98 20.35 -2.20
C ILE A 275 11.41 20.13 -0.76
N LEU A 276 10.47 19.79 0.14
CA LEU A 276 10.75 19.54 1.56
C LEU A 276 11.77 18.41 1.75
N PHE A 277 11.60 17.29 1.05
CA PHE A 277 12.57 16.19 1.07
C PHE A 277 13.92 16.60 0.48
N GLY A 278 13.93 17.34 -0.62
CA GLY A 278 15.14 17.85 -1.24
C GLY A 278 15.93 18.77 -0.30
N LEU A 279 15.25 19.72 0.34
CA LEU A 279 15.84 20.62 1.33
C LEU A 279 16.36 19.85 2.54
N GLY A 280 15.59 18.89 3.07
CA GLY A 280 16.03 18.03 4.16
C GLY A 280 17.30 17.23 3.82
N GLY A 281 17.37 16.70 2.59
CA GLY A 281 18.56 16.02 2.07
C GLY A 281 19.78 16.95 1.96
N ILE A 282 19.59 18.17 1.43
CA ILE A 282 20.66 19.18 1.34
C ILE A 282 21.17 19.55 2.74
N ILE A 283 20.26 19.81 3.69
CA ILE A 283 20.62 20.11 5.09
C ILE A 283 21.39 18.94 5.70
N SER A 284 20.95 17.70 5.48
CA SER A 284 21.64 16.50 5.95
C SER A 284 23.05 16.37 5.38
N VAL A 285 23.23 16.60 4.07
CA VAL A 285 24.55 16.58 3.42
C VAL A 285 25.46 17.68 3.96
N ILE A 286 24.96 18.90 4.12
CA ILE A 286 25.72 20.03 4.66
C ILE A 286 26.14 19.74 6.11
N LEU A 287 25.21 19.31 6.97
CA LEU A 287 25.50 19.00 8.36
C LEU A 287 26.46 17.82 8.51
N THR A 288 26.35 16.82 7.64
CA THR A 288 27.28 15.67 7.61
C THR A 288 28.68 16.12 7.22
N ARG A 289 28.83 17.04 6.25
CA ARG A 289 30.12 17.61 5.89
C ARG A 289 30.72 18.50 6.97
N LEU A 290 29.89 19.27 7.69
CA LEU A 290 30.36 20.21 8.71
C LEU A 290 30.65 19.55 10.06
N LYS A 291 29.84 18.57 10.47
CA LYS A 291 29.89 17.95 11.82
C LYS A 291 30.35 16.49 11.83
N GLY A 292 30.55 15.91 10.65
CA GLY A 292 30.98 14.52 10.47
C GLY A 292 29.85 13.50 10.56
N ALA A 293 30.08 12.32 9.98
CA ALA A 293 29.11 11.23 9.89
C ALA A 293 28.60 10.76 11.27
N ARG A 294 29.49 10.69 12.27
CA ARG A 294 29.14 10.26 13.63
C ARG A 294 28.13 11.18 14.31
N TRP A 295 28.21 12.50 14.07
CA TRP A 295 27.22 13.45 14.60
C TRP A 295 25.87 13.33 13.89
N ALA A 296 25.90 13.17 12.56
CA ALA A 296 24.69 13.00 11.76
C ALA A 296 23.90 11.78 12.23
N GLU A 297 24.57 10.65 12.47
CA GLU A 297 23.94 9.43 12.95
C GLU A 297 23.48 9.52 14.41
N SER A 298 24.33 10.01 15.32
CA SER A 298 24.02 10.02 16.77
C SER A 298 23.11 11.15 17.24
N LYS A 299 23.02 12.25 16.48
CA LYS A 299 22.23 13.43 16.88
C LYS A 299 21.30 13.92 15.77
N GLY A 300 21.78 13.99 14.54
CA GLY A 300 20.99 14.45 13.39
C GLY A 300 19.74 13.59 13.16
N VAL A 301 19.93 12.28 13.03
CA VAL A 301 18.84 11.31 12.82
C VAL A 301 17.83 11.33 13.99
N PRO A 302 18.25 11.25 15.27
CA PRO A 302 17.31 11.36 16.39
C PRO A 302 16.51 12.67 16.43
N ILE A 303 17.11 13.81 16.10
CA ILE A 303 16.38 15.09 16.06
C ILE A 303 15.31 15.07 14.96
N ALA A 304 15.68 14.62 13.75
CA ALA A 304 14.74 14.53 12.64
C ALA A 304 13.59 13.55 12.96
N ALA A 305 13.91 12.38 13.52
CA ALA A 305 12.92 11.41 13.97
C ALA A 305 11.99 12.00 15.05
N GLY A 306 12.53 12.74 16.02
CA GLY A 306 11.75 13.41 17.05
C GLY A 306 10.77 14.45 16.49
N LEU A 307 11.16 15.20 15.45
CA LEU A 307 10.27 16.15 14.78
C LEU A 307 9.14 15.45 14.00
N ILE A 308 9.45 14.33 13.32
CA ILE A 308 8.44 13.53 12.59
C ILE A 308 7.43 12.93 13.57
N VAL A 309 7.90 12.31 14.65
CA VAL A 309 7.03 11.72 15.69
C VAL A 309 6.24 12.81 16.42
N GLY A 310 6.87 13.96 16.68
CA GLY A 310 6.23 15.11 17.33
C GLY A 310 5.02 15.62 16.55
N ASP A 311 5.14 15.76 15.23
CA ASP A 311 4.03 16.18 14.35
C ASP A 311 2.84 15.20 14.44
N ALA A 312 3.11 13.90 14.35
CA ALA A 312 2.09 12.87 14.47
C ALA A 312 1.38 12.90 15.85
N LEU A 313 2.14 13.04 16.95
CA LEU A 313 1.58 13.11 18.29
C LEU A 313 0.74 14.37 18.51
N VAL A 314 1.17 15.52 17.99
CA VAL A 314 0.39 16.78 18.03
C VAL A 314 -0.88 16.64 17.21
N GLY A 315 -0.84 15.99 16.05
CA GLY A 315 -2.01 15.67 15.24
C GLY A 315 -3.04 14.83 16.00
N VAL A 316 -2.59 13.77 16.68
CA VAL A 316 -3.45 12.94 17.54
C VAL A 316 -4.02 13.75 18.70
N ALA A 317 -3.21 14.55 19.38
CA ALA A 317 -3.67 15.41 20.48
C ALA A 317 -4.75 16.41 20.03
N ASN A 318 -4.55 17.05 18.87
CA ASN A 318 -5.54 17.96 18.29
C ASN A 318 -6.84 17.25 17.93
N ALA A 319 -6.77 16.06 17.34
CA ALA A 319 -7.96 15.26 17.03
C ALA A 319 -8.75 14.91 18.31
N VAL A 320 -8.06 14.51 19.38
CA VAL A 320 -8.69 14.25 20.68
C VAL A 320 -9.36 15.50 21.24
N LEU A 321 -8.68 16.65 21.23
CA LEU A 321 -9.26 17.91 21.70
C LEU A 321 -10.49 18.33 20.89
N GLN A 322 -10.47 18.10 19.58
CA GLN A 322 -11.59 18.42 18.70
C GLN A 322 -12.80 17.53 18.99
N VAL A 323 -12.60 16.23 19.22
CA VAL A 323 -13.67 15.30 19.64
C VAL A 323 -14.25 15.72 20.99
N LEU A 324 -13.40 16.03 21.97
CA LEU A 324 -13.86 16.48 23.29
C LEU A 324 -14.68 17.79 23.21
N HIS A 325 -14.29 18.73 22.34
CA HIS A 325 -15.06 19.96 22.12
C HIS A 325 -16.36 19.77 21.34
N THR A 326 -16.52 18.69 20.56
CA THR A 326 -17.77 18.40 19.84
C THR A 326 -18.74 17.54 20.65
N THR A 327 -18.29 16.94 21.76
CA THR A 327 -19.10 16.06 22.62
C THR A 327 -19.58 16.75 23.91
N LEU A 328 -19.09 17.97 24.20
CA LEU A 328 -19.50 18.83 25.32
C LEU A 328 -20.32 20.02 24.81
#